data_AF-K5WCJ4-F1
#
_entry.id   AF-K5WCJ4-F1
#
_cell.length_a   1.000
_cell.length_b   1.000
_cell.length_c   1.000
_cell.angle_alpha   90.00
_cell.angle_beta   90.00
_cell.angle_gamma   90.00
#
_symmetry.space_group_name_H-M   'P 1'
#
loop_
_entity.id
_entity.type
_entity.pdbx_description
1 polymer ?
#
loop_
_entity_poly.entity_id
_entity_poly.type
_entity_poly.pdbx_seq_one_letter_code
_entity_poly.pdbx_strand_id
1 'polypeptide(L)'
;MSTAQGNIPNKAKGKGKGKKGQAASIPSSGPVLDQPPIPADVAKNPEELMKLAFKRAMISGNFLDTKFYAYSRRKPSGVVYAPIAIHANSYILRAKEPQYFEPLLRGGYDGYCITGPLDGPFPDEFPAEIGADGYESDSDLEDDEEKAQSAGTSLTGSSSSSEPVILDPDFSLGDSDVERKHETDETNEGHVDREEDPVVGGTGRVRLIRTFAFPTWRAFIFYITTGEISFSRLKSQSRIPGSSETSKKAKKSGASHPASPKSMYTLSDELGLDKLKELAKKDIESKLSADNILAELFSSFTAKYDAIQELEVDYACNNAKEVVAKGLYEWMDSISPEDLKRNAGVLARLFQKMAVGPSNPATSRPTSCPSCRAGTKGYSSFYSICGNCNNNV
;
A
#
# COMPACT_ATOMS: atom_id res chain seq x y z
N MET A 1 15.99 52.00 -36.11
CA MET A 1 15.24 52.88 -35.18
C MET A 1 13.78 52.93 -35.63
N SER A 2 12.88 52.59 -34.71
CA SER A 2 11.44 52.88 -34.64
C SER A 2 10.47 52.68 -35.83
N THR A 3 9.55 51.73 -35.57
CA THR A 3 8.07 51.79 -35.63
C THR A 3 7.31 51.96 -36.95
N ALA A 4 6.46 50.96 -37.23
CA ALA A 4 5.10 51.10 -37.80
C ALA A 4 4.31 49.81 -37.42
N GLN A 5 3.50 49.80 -36.35
CA GLN A 5 2.05 50.09 -36.33
C GLN A 5 1.27 49.53 -37.54
N GLY A 6 0.72 48.32 -37.37
CA GLY A 6 -0.29 47.71 -38.23
C GLY A 6 -1.62 47.61 -37.48
N ASN A 7 -2.64 48.24 -38.06
CA ASN A 7 -3.95 48.52 -37.50
C ASN A 7 -4.93 47.33 -37.68
N ILE A 8 -5.84 47.17 -36.72
CA ILE A 8 -6.94 46.20 -36.71
C ILE A 8 -8.10 46.71 -37.60
N PRO A 9 -8.90 45.82 -38.22
CA PRO A 9 -10.33 46.09 -38.31
C PRO A 9 -11.19 44.99 -37.66
N ASN A 10 -12.13 45.48 -36.87
CA ASN A 10 -13.26 44.78 -36.26
C ASN A 10 -14.15 44.08 -37.30
N LYS A 11 -14.67 42.89 -36.95
CA LYS A 11 -16.00 42.47 -37.38
C LYS A 11 -16.74 41.74 -36.27
N ALA A 12 -18.00 42.15 -36.13
CA ALA A 12 -18.89 41.89 -35.01
C ALA A 12 -19.67 40.57 -35.12
N LYS A 13 -20.02 40.05 -33.94
CA LYS A 13 -21.29 39.41 -33.53
C LYS A 13 -21.80 38.23 -34.38
N GLY A 14 -21.55 37.02 -33.86
CA GLY A 14 -22.43 35.86 -34.02
C GLY A 14 -22.92 35.39 -32.64
N LYS A 15 -24.23 35.52 -32.37
CA LYS A 15 -24.89 34.96 -31.18
C LYS A 15 -25.04 33.44 -31.37
N GLY A 16 -24.31 32.66 -30.59
CA GLY A 16 -24.53 31.21 -30.42
C GLY A 16 -25.01 30.92 -29.00
N LYS A 17 -26.23 30.40 -28.86
CA LYS A 17 -26.83 29.97 -27.60
C LYS A 17 -26.04 28.79 -27.02
N GLY A 18 -25.21 29.03 -26.02
CA GLY A 18 -24.59 27.99 -25.20
C GLY A 18 -25.62 27.38 -24.26
N LYS A 19 -25.89 26.08 -24.41
CA LYS A 19 -26.61 25.26 -23.42
C LYS A 19 -25.86 25.34 -22.09
N LYS A 20 -26.50 25.88 -21.05
CA LYS A 20 -26.07 25.71 -19.66
C LYS A 20 -26.09 24.22 -19.35
N GLY A 21 -24.91 23.60 -19.30
CA GLY A 21 -24.74 22.34 -18.59
C GLY A 21 -25.05 22.61 -17.11
N GLN A 22 -26.04 21.90 -16.58
CA GLN A 22 -26.31 21.86 -15.15
C GLN A 22 -25.06 21.27 -14.49
N ALA A 23 -24.33 22.10 -13.75
CA ALA A 23 -23.45 21.60 -12.70
C ALA A 23 -24.37 20.93 -11.68
N ALA A 24 -24.32 19.60 -11.60
CA ALA A 24 -24.97 18.85 -10.54
C ALA A 24 -24.36 19.33 -9.22
N SER A 25 -25.16 20.07 -8.46
CA SER A 25 -24.87 20.44 -7.09
C SER A 25 -24.77 19.16 -6.26
N ILE A 26 -23.59 18.90 -5.71
CA ILE A 26 -23.36 17.86 -4.71
C ILE A 26 -24.25 18.17 -3.49
N PRO A 27 -25.00 17.20 -2.94
CA PRO A 27 -25.91 17.46 -1.84
C PRO A 27 -25.14 17.91 -0.59
N SER A 28 -25.64 19.02 -0.03
CA SER A 28 -25.20 19.63 1.22
C SER A 28 -25.14 18.62 2.37
N SER A 29 -24.00 18.65 3.08
CA SER A 29 -23.71 17.94 4.31
C SER A 29 -24.89 17.93 5.29
N GLY A 30 -25.31 16.73 5.72
CA GLY A 30 -26.12 16.55 6.91
C GLY A 30 -25.40 17.06 8.17
N PRO A 31 -26.11 17.20 9.31
CA PRO A 31 -25.54 17.77 10.52
C PRO A 31 -24.28 17.01 10.92
N VAL A 32 -23.19 17.77 11.13
CA VAL A 32 -21.97 17.28 11.76
C VAL A 32 -22.36 16.81 13.15
N LEU A 33 -22.26 15.51 13.43
CA LEU A 33 -22.25 15.06 14.81
C LEU A 33 -21.05 15.75 15.47
N ASP A 34 -21.31 16.74 16.33
CA ASP A 34 -20.28 17.49 17.03
C ASP A 34 -19.56 16.54 17.98
N GLN A 35 -18.49 15.92 17.46
CA GLN A 35 -17.60 15.14 18.29
C GLN A 35 -16.79 16.11 19.16
N PRO A 36 -16.69 15.85 20.48
CA PRO A 36 -15.94 16.74 21.35
C PRO A 36 -14.47 16.84 20.91
N PRO A 37 -13.83 18.00 21.16
CA PRO A 37 -12.41 18.16 20.90
C PRO A 37 -11.60 17.18 21.74
N ILE A 38 -10.47 16.72 21.20
CA ILE A 38 -9.56 15.85 21.93
C ILE A 38 -8.66 16.73 22.80
N PRO A 39 -8.60 16.52 24.12
CA PRO A 39 -7.70 17.27 24.99
C PRO A 39 -6.23 17.11 24.52
N ALA A 40 -5.48 18.22 24.53
CA ALA A 40 -4.11 18.25 24.01
C ALA A 40 -3.14 17.37 24.82
N ASP A 41 -3.46 17.10 26.08
CA ASP A 41 -2.71 16.31 27.05
C ASP A 41 -3.08 14.81 27.05
N VAL A 42 -3.95 14.37 26.13
CA VAL A 42 -4.32 12.96 26.03
C VAL A 42 -3.08 12.10 25.76
N ALA A 43 -2.91 11.06 26.59
CA ALA A 43 -1.87 10.07 26.41
C ALA A 43 -1.96 9.44 25.01
N LYS A 44 -0.86 9.40 24.27
CA LYS A 44 -0.80 8.84 22.91
C LYS A 44 -0.42 7.36 22.87
N ASN A 45 -0.21 6.71 24.02
CA ASN A 45 0.12 5.29 24.02
C ASN A 45 -1.15 4.45 23.69
N PRO A 46 -1.02 3.34 22.92
CA PRO A 46 -2.16 2.52 22.49
C PRO A 46 -3.07 2.04 23.63
N GLU A 47 -2.49 1.58 24.73
CA GLU A 47 -3.23 0.96 25.84
C GLU A 47 -4.13 1.97 26.56
N GLU A 48 -3.61 3.14 26.91
CA GLU A 48 -4.37 4.21 27.56
C GLU A 48 -5.43 4.79 26.63
N LEU A 49 -5.13 4.96 25.33
CA LEU A 49 -6.14 5.39 24.34
C LEU A 49 -7.27 4.37 24.23
N MET A 50 -6.95 3.08 24.22
CA MET A 50 -7.96 2.01 24.21
C MET A 50 -8.83 2.05 25.46
N LYS A 51 -8.24 2.21 26.66
CA LYS A 51 -8.98 2.36 27.92
C LYS A 51 -9.90 3.58 27.90
N LEU A 52 -9.42 4.72 27.39
CA LEU A 52 -10.21 5.94 27.26
C LEU A 52 -11.36 5.79 26.25
N ALA A 53 -11.08 5.23 25.07
CA ALA A 53 -12.10 4.94 24.07
C ALA A 53 -13.17 3.98 24.60
N PHE A 54 -12.76 2.93 25.32
CA PHE A 54 -13.66 1.97 25.93
C PHE A 54 -14.51 2.62 27.04
N LYS A 55 -13.91 3.46 27.89
CA LYS A 55 -14.64 4.22 28.91
C LYS A 55 -15.73 5.10 28.31
N ARG A 56 -15.47 5.71 27.14
CA ARG A 56 -16.47 6.49 26.40
C ARG A 56 -17.57 5.59 25.83
N ALA A 57 -17.19 4.45 25.26
CA ALA A 57 -18.12 3.47 24.70
C ALA A 57 -19.07 2.86 25.73
N MET A 58 -18.63 2.70 26.99
CA MET A 58 -19.51 2.24 28.08
C MET A 58 -20.70 3.18 28.34
N ILE A 59 -20.58 4.46 28.00
CA ILE A 59 -21.65 5.45 28.15
C ILE A 59 -22.49 5.54 26.86
N SER A 60 -21.82 5.56 25.70
CA SER A 60 -22.50 5.74 24.41
C SER A 60 -23.12 4.46 23.85
N GLY A 61 -22.74 3.29 24.35
CA GLY A 61 -23.08 1.98 23.79
C GLY A 61 -22.34 1.65 22.48
N ASN A 62 -21.59 2.60 21.92
CA ASN A 62 -20.95 2.46 20.61
C ASN A 62 -19.43 2.66 20.73
N PHE A 63 -18.68 1.57 20.53
CA PHE A 63 -17.22 1.63 20.47
C PHE A 63 -16.70 1.99 19.07
N LEU A 64 -17.35 1.48 18.03
CA LEU A 64 -17.01 1.78 16.64
C LEU A 64 -18.00 2.82 16.15
N ASP A 65 -17.52 4.01 15.79
CA ASP A 65 -18.34 5.16 15.39
C ASP A 65 -18.02 5.67 13.97
N THR A 66 -17.05 5.01 13.31
CA THR A 66 -16.56 5.35 11.98
C THR A 66 -16.45 4.10 11.14
N LYS A 67 -16.89 4.20 9.88
CA LYS A 67 -16.80 3.16 8.86
C LYS A 67 -16.09 3.71 7.64
N PHE A 68 -14.95 3.13 7.30
CA PHE A 68 -14.27 3.40 6.05
C PHE A 68 -14.66 2.34 5.02
N TYR A 69 -14.73 2.72 3.76
CA TYR A 69 -14.67 1.80 2.64
C TYR A 69 -13.35 2.00 1.92
N ALA A 70 -12.73 0.91 1.50
CA ALA A 70 -11.56 0.94 0.63
C ALA A 70 -11.70 -0.20 -0.39
N TYR A 71 -11.23 0.02 -1.61
CA TYR A 71 -11.31 -0.99 -2.66
C TYR A 71 -10.30 -2.12 -2.42
N SER A 72 -10.70 -3.35 -2.73
CA SER A 72 -9.85 -4.53 -2.54
C SER A 72 -9.40 -5.18 -3.85
N ARG A 73 -10.00 -4.84 -5.00
CA ARG A 73 -9.76 -5.54 -6.25
C ARG A 73 -9.47 -4.61 -7.42
N ARG A 74 -8.76 -5.12 -8.42
CA ARG A 74 -8.46 -4.43 -9.68
C ARG A 74 -8.73 -5.34 -10.87
N LYS A 75 -9.48 -4.82 -11.84
CA LYS A 75 -9.72 -5.47 -13.14
C LYS A 75 -8.48 -5.34 -14.03
N PRO A 76 -8.29 -6.20 -15.04
CA PRO A 76 -7.18 -6.07 -16.00
C PRO A 76 -7.21 -4.75 -16.78
N SER A 77 -8.39 -4.14 -16.91
CA SER A 77 -8.54 -2.79 -17.50
C SER A 77 -7.95 -1.66 -16.66
N GLY A 78 -7.48 -1.94 -15.43
CA GLY A 78 -7.04 -0.94 -14.46
C GLY A 78 -8.18 -0.32 -13.66
N VAL A 79 -9.42 -0.81 -13.77
CA VAL A 79 -10.54 -0.34 -12.93
C VAL A 79 -10.46 -0.98 -11.55
N VAL A 80 -10.52 -0.17 -10.51
CA VAL A 80 -10.46 -0.58 -9.11
C VAL A 80 -11.86 -0.63 -8.52
N TYR A 81 -12.20 -1.70 -7.81
CA TYR A 81 -13.57 -2.01 -7.38
C TYR A 81 -13.61 -2.88 -6.11
N ALA A 82 -14.81 -3.36 -5.75
CA ALA A 82 -15.09 -4.17 -4.57
C ALA A 82 -14.73 -3.42 -3.27
N PRO A 83 -15.50 -2.39 -2.90
CA PRO A 83 -15.29 -1.67 -1.65
C PRO A 83 -15.62 -2.56 -0.45
N ILE A 84 -14.70 -2.67 0.51
CA ILE A 84 -14.87 -3.42 1.75
C ILE A 84 -14.83 -2.46 2.95
N ALA A 85 -15.72 -2.72 3.91
CA ALA A 85 -15.85 -1.91 5.12
C ALA A 85 -14.72 -2.18 6.14
N ILE A 86 -14.24 -1.11 6.78
CA ILE A 86 -13.30 -1.13 7.90
C ILE A 86 -13.89 -0.22 8.99
N HIS A 87 -14.25 -0.80 10.13
CA HIS A 87 -14.76 -0.05 11.26
C HIS A 87 -13.63 0.40 12.18
N ALA A 88 -13.75 1.61 12.71
CA ALA A 88 -12.76 2.21 13.58
C ALA A 88 -13.42 3.07 14.66
N ASN A 89 -12.64 3.38 15.69
CA ASN A 89 -12.98 4.35 16.71
C ASN A 89 -12.34 5.71 16.38
N SER A 90 -13.16 6.71 16.07
CA SER A 90 -12.71 8.04 15.67
C SER A 90 -11.85 8.73 16.72
N TYR A 91 -12.11 8.48 18.00
CA TYR A 91 -11.39 9.09 19.11
C TYR A 91 -9.91 8.65 19.11
N ILE A 92 -9.65 7.35 18.92
CA ILE A 92 -8.28 6.84 18.81
C ILE A 92 -7.55 7.45 17.61
N LEU A 93 -8.21 7.45 16.44
CA LEU A 93 -7.63 7.96 15.20
C LEU A 93 -7.25 9.44 15.31
N ARG A 94 -8.20 10.27 15.75
CA ARG A 94 -8.02 11.70 15.94
C ARG A 94 -7.02 12.02 17.07
N ALA A 95 -6.90 11.19 18.11
CA ALA A 95 -5.92 11.41 19.18
C ALA A 95 -4.48 11.13 18.73
N LYS A 96 -4.31 10.09 17.90
CA LYS A 96 -3.01 9.70 17.34
C LYS A 96 -2.54 10.68 16.28
N GLU A 97 -3.35 10.88 15.26
CA GLU A 97 -3.01 11.68 14.08
C GLU A 97 -4.10 12.75 13.79
N PRO A 98 -4.23 13.76 14.67
CA PRO A 98 -5.28 14.78 14.54
C PRO A 98 -5.20 15.57 13.24
N GLN A 99 -3.98 15.87 12.76
CA GLN A 99 -3.77 16.69 11.57
C GLN A 99 -4.37 16.05 10.31
N TYR A 100 -4.41 14.72 10.26
CA TYR A 100 -4.99 13.97 9.17
C TYR A 100 -6.45 13.62 9.44
N PHE A 101 -6.77 13.01 10.60
CA PHE A 101 -8.11 12.48 10.83
C PHE A 101 -9.17 13.54 11.17
N GLU A 102 -8.82 14.70 11.73
CA GLU A 102 -9.79 15.79 11.93
C GLU A 102 -10.41 16.28 10.61
N PRO A 103 -9.62 16.73 9.61
CA PRO A 103 -10.18 17.11 8.32
C PRO A 103 -10.81 15.91 7.60
N LEU A 104 -10.21 14.71 7.72
CA LEU A 104 -10.75 13.49 7.09
C LEU A 104 -12.19 13.19 7.56
N LEU A 105 -12.45 13.23 8.87
CA LEU A 105 -13.76 12.87 9.42
C LEU A 105 -14.79 14.01 9.38
N ARG A 106 -14.38 15.20 8.94
CA ARG A 106 -15.22 16.38 8.72
C ARG A 106 -15.57 16.60 7.24
N GLY A 107 -15.23 15.66 6.36
CA GLY A 107 -15.52 15.74 4.92
C GLY A 107 -14.46 16.48 4.10
N GLY A 108 -13.29 16.77 4.67
CA GLY A 108 -12.17 17.35 3.93
C GLY A 108 -11.55 16.40 2.89
N TYR A 109 -10.68 16.95 2.05
CA TYR A 109 -9.98 16.28 0.93
C TYR A 109 -10.89 15.81 -0.21
N ASP A 110 -12.01 16.53 -0.45
CA ASP A 110 -12.96 16.27 -1.54
C ASP A 110 -13.33 14.77 -1.69
N GLY A 111 -13.52 14.12 -0.54
CA GLY A 111 -13.81 12.70 -0.42
C GLY A 111 -15.30 12.45 -0.17
N TYR A 112 -15.76 11.24 -0.50
CA TYR A 112 -17.12 10.81 -0.20
C TYR A 112 -17.26 10.54 1.30
N CYS A 113 -18.01 11.38 2.00
CA CYS A 113 -18.22 11.29 3.44
C CYS A 113 -19.67 11.64 3.79
N ILE A 114 -20.33 10.76 4.53
CA ILE A 114 -21.71 10.95 4.99
C ILE A 114 -21.82 10.56 6.47
N THR A 115 -22.92 10.97 7.09
CA THR A 115 -23.37 10.41 8.37
C THR A 115 -24.47 9.40 8.07
N GLY A 116 -24.34 8.16 8.54
CA GLY A 116 -25.28 7.08 8.23
C GLY A 116 -25.13 5.86 9.13
N PRO A 117 -25.94 4.81 8.90
CA PRO A 117 -25.89 3.57 9.65
C PRO A 117 -24.55 2.84 9.46
N LEU A 118 -23.90 2.44 10.55
CA LEU A 118 -22.59 1.77 10.50
C LEU A 118 -22.67 0.31 10.06
N ASP A 119 -23.82 -0.32 10.24
CA ASP A 119 -24.19 -1.65 9.75
C ASP A 119 -24.82 -1.63 8.36
N GLY A 120 -25.16 -0.44 7.84
CA GLY A 120 -25.77 -0.29 6.52
C GLY A 120 -24.89 -0.74 5.35
N PRO A 121 -25.47 -0.93 4.15
CA PRO A 121 -24.74 -1.34 2.96
C PRO A 121 -23.77 -0.26 2.45
N PHE A 122 -23.02 -0.56 1.39
CA PHE A 122 -22.23 0.44 0.69
C PHE A 122 -23.17 1.55 0.15
N PRO A 123 -22.91 2.84 0.44
CA PRO A 123 -23.80 3.92 0.03
C PRO A 123 -23.90 4.08 -1.49
N ASP A 124 -25.12 4.30 -2.01
CA ASP A 124 -25.37 4.46 -3.44
C ASP A 124 -24.71 5.71 -4.03
N GLU A 125 -24.45 6.74 -3.21
CA GLU A 125 -23.77 7.96 -3.66
C GLU A 125 -22.26 7.76 -3.83
N PHE A 126 -21.70 6.66 -3.33
CA PHE A 126 -20.28 6.37 -3.42
C PHE A 126 -20.00 5.60 -4.71
N PRO A 127 -18.89 5.88 -5.43
CA PRO A 127 -18.56 5.16 -6.64
C PRO A 127 -18.17 3.72 -6.29
N ALA A 128 -18.88 2.74 -6.84
CA ALA A 128 -18.53 1.33 -6.66
C ALA A 128 -17.24 0.94 -7.41
N GLU A 129 -16.89 1.72 -8.45
CA GLU A 129 -15.70 1.53 -9.28
C GLU A 129 -15.06 2.88 -9.61
N ILE A 130 -13.73 2.91 -9.66
CA ILE A 130 -12.93 4.06 -10.08
C ILE A 130 -11.76 3.63 -10.97
N GLY A 131 -11.13 4.57 -11.68
CA GLY A 131 -9.86 4.31 -12.35
C GLY A 131 -8.74 4.02 -11.33
N ALA A 132 -7.69 3.29 -11.73
CA ALA A 132 -6.51 3.04 -10.92
C ALA A 132 -5.59 4.27 -10.73
N ASP A 133 -6.07 5.48 -10.99
CA ASP A 133 -5.29 6.69 -10.75
C ASP A 133 -4.95 6.80 -9.26
N GLY A 134 -3.65 6.71 -8.94
CA GLY A 134 -3.15 6.66 -7.56
C GLY A 134 -2.89 5.25 -7.00
N TYR A 135 -3.26 4.20 -7.74
CA TYR A 135 -2.91 2.82 -7.39
C TYR A 135 -1.73 2.33 -8.22
N GLU A 136 -0.56 2.28 -7.59
CA GLU A 136 0.67 1.75 -8.22
C GLU A 136 0.62 0.21 -8.37
N SER A 137 1.53 -0.36 -9.17
CA SER A 137 1.56 -1.81 -9.46
C SER A 137 1.69 -2.68 -8.21
N ASP A 138 2.30 -2.15 -7.16
CA ASP A 138 2.58 -2.78 -5.87
C ASP A 138 1.49 -2.51 -4.81
N SER A 139 0.42 -1.81 -5.19
CA SER A 139 -0.80 -1.69 -4.37
C SER A 139 -1.29 -3.07 -3.93
N ASP A 140 -1.81 -3.15 -2.70
CA ASP A 140 -2.39 -4.38 -2.13
C ASP A 140 -3.81 -4.66 -2.68
N LEU A 141 -4.01 -4.51 -3.99
CA LEU A 141 -5.23 -4.92 -4.66
C LEU A 141 -5.09 -6.36 -5.17
N GLU A 142 -6.18 -7.11 -5.04
CA GLU A 142 -6.32 -8.42 -5.67
C GLU A 142 -6.62 -8.21 -7.17
N ASP A 143 -5.68 -8.61 -8.02
CA ASP A 143 -5.85 -8.54 -9.47
C ASP A 143 -6.74 -9.70 -9.94
N ASP A 144 -7.76 -9.39 -10.75
CA ASP A 144 -8.59 -10.42 -11.37
C ASP A 144 -7.78 -11.21 -12.39
N GLU A 145 -7.97 -12.53 -12.40
CA GLU A 145 -7.36 -13.40 -13.41
C GLU A 145 -7.88 -13.03 -14.81
N GLU A 146 -6.96 -12.81 -15.74
CA GLU A 146 -7.31 -12.73 -17.16
C GLU A 146 -7.86 -14.07 -17.61
N LYS A 147 -9.18 -14.17 -17.84
CA LYS A 147 -9.76 -15.33 -18.51
C LYS A 147 -9.17 -15.41 -19.92
N ALA A 148 -8.19 -16.29 -20.11
CA ALA A 148 -7.73 -16.67 -21.44
C ALA A 148 -8.94 -17.17 -22.24
N GLN A 149 -9.37 -16.40 -23.23
CA GLN A 149 -10.39 -16.83 -24.17
C GLN A 149 -9.78 -17.97 -24.99
N SER A 150 -10.14 -19.21 -24.67
CA SER A 150 -9.89 -20.35 -25.53
C SER A 150 -10.76 -20.23 -26.78
N ALA A 151 -10.24 -19.53 -27.79
CA ALA A 151 -10.73 -19.63 -29.16
C ALA A 151 -10.37 -21.03 -29.70
N GLY A 152 -11.15 -22.03 -29.29
CA GLY A 152 -11.08 -23.41 -29.78
C GLY A 152 -12.19 -23.66 -30.80
N THR A 153 -11.89 -23.34 -32.05
CA THR A 153 -12.70 -23.64 -33.23
C THR A 153 -13.18 -25.09 -33.25
N SER A 154 -14.50 -25.26 -33.38
CA SER A 154 -15.16 -26.53 -33.67
C SER A 154 -14.80 -26.98 -35.09
N LEU A 155 -14.09 -28.11 -35.23
CA LEU A 155 -14.13 -28.94 -36.43
C LEU A 155 -14.13 -30.42 -36.03
N THR A 156 -15.18 -31.07 -36.50
CA THR A 156 -15.56 -32.48 -36.39
C THR A 156 -14.69 -33.40 -37.26
N GLY A 157 -14.40 -34.62 -36.80
CA GLY A 157 -13.95 -35.73 -37.65
C GLY A 157 -13.26 -36.89 -36.91
N SER A 158 -14.02 -37.96 -36.64
CA SER A 158 -13.69 -39.28 -36.02
C SER A 158 -12.42 -39.98 -36.57
N SER A 159 -11.74 -40.94 -35.90
CA SER A 159 -12.27 -42.15 -35.23
C SER A 159 -11.22 -42.92 -34.38
N SER A 160 -11.71 -43.57 -33.30
CA SER A 160 -11.30 -44.84 -32.62
C SER A 160 -9.88 -44.97 -32.01
N SER A 161 -9.64 -45.49 -30.80
CA SER A 161 -10.31 -46.59 -30.06
C SER A 161 -9.94 -46.64 -28.55
N SER A 162 -10.92 -46.95 -27.68
CA SER A 162 -10.94 -47.72 -26.40
C SER A 162 -9.82 -47.52 -25.33
N GLU A 163 -10.03 -47.44 -24.01
CA GLU A 163 -11.07 -47.90 -23.06
C GLU A 163 -10.89 -47.19 -21.67
N PRO A 164 -11.80 -47.34 -20.69
CA PRO A 164 -12.07 -46.37 -19.61
C PRO A 164 -11.63 -46.82 -18.20
N VAL A 165 -11.34 -45.88 -17.27
CA VAL A 165 -11.42 -46.15 -15.82
C VAL A 165 -11.84 -44.90 -15.02
N ILE A 166 -13.10 -44.93 -14.59
CA ILE A 166 -13.69 -44.63 -13.26
C ILE A 166 -12.90 -43.71 -12.32
N LEU A 167 -13.53 -42.58 -11.98
CA LEU A 167 -13.26 -41.75 -10.81
C LEU A 167 -14.16 -42.22 -9.67
N ASP A 168 -13.57 -42.53 -8.51
CA ASP A 168 -14.24 -42.30 -7.22
C ASP A 168 -13.21 -41.89 -6.15
N PRO A 169 -13.63 -41.04 -5.19
CA PRO A 169 -12.79 -40.44 -4.16
C PRO A 169 -12.85 -41.26 -2.85
N ASP A 170 -11.73 -41.38 -2.13
CA ASP A 170 -11.80 -41.67 -0.69
C ASP A 170 -10.56 -41.20 0.08
N PHE A 171 -10.80 -40.94 1.37
CA PHE A 171 -9.96 -40.92 2.56
C PHE A 171 -9.93 -39.58 3.30
N SER A 172 -10.23 -39.49 4.60
CA SER A 172 -11.11 -40.19 5.56
C SER A 172 -10.86 -39.41 6.86
N LEU A 173 -11.89 -39.06 7.61
CA LEU A 173 -11.73 -38.62 9.01
C LEU A 173 -12.66 -39.42 9.91
N GLY A 174 -12.02 -39.92 10.95
CA GLY A 174 -12.45 -41.01 11.78
C GLY A 174 -13.58 -40.67 12.76
N ASP A 175 -14.33 -41.74 12.94
CA ASP A 175 -15.28 -42.12 13.97
C ASP A 175 -14.98 -41.62 15.39
N SER A 176 -16.04 -41.15 16.05
CA SER A 176 -16.23 -41.19 17.50
C SER A 176 -17.72 -41.21 17.79
N ASP A 177 -18.27 -42.40 17.58
CA ASP A 177 -19.42 -43.04 18.23
C ASP A 177 -19.87 -42.44 19.58
N VAL A 178 -21.09 -41.88 19.61
CA VAL A 178 -21.97 -41.85 20.81
C VAL A 178 -23.42 -41.95 20.35
N GLU A 179 -24.00 -43.15 20.50
CA GLU A 179 -25.43 -43.41 20.40
C GLU A 179 -26.25 -42.57 21.40
N ARG A 180 -27.34 -41.93 20.93
CA ARG A 180 -28.58 -41.82 21.73
C ARG A 180 -29.84 -41.58 20.87
N LYS A 181 -30.56 -42.69 20.67
CA LYS A 181 -32.01 -42.89 20.52
C LYS A 181 -32.87 -41.78 19.88
N HIS A 182 -33.44 -42.15 18.74
CA HIS A 182 -34.72 -41.69 18.21
C HIS A 182 -35.86 -41.87 19.23
N GLU A 183 -36.67 -40.83 19.38
CA GLU A 183 -38.12 -40.98 19.58
C GLU A 183 -38.83 -39.81 18.89
N THR A 184 -39.87 -40.20 18.16
CA THR A 184 -40.76 -39.41 17.30
C THR A 184 -41.65 -38.48 18.09
N ASP A 185 -41.89 -37.25 17.60
CA ASP A 185 -43.27 -36.76 17.54
C ASP A 185 -43.42 -35.65 16.50
N GLU A 186 -44.37 -35.84 15.61
CA GLU A 186 -44.91 -34.81 14.73
C GLU A 186 -45.81 -33.91 15.59
N THR A 187 -45.69 -32.59 15.47
CA THR A 187 -46.85 -31.70 15.24
C THR A 187 -46.47 -30.22 15.26
N ASN A 188 -47.11 -29.55 14.32
CA ASN A 188 -47.61 -28.17 14.35
C ASN A 188 -46.72 -27.04 13.84
N GLU A 189 -47.17 -26.57 12.67
CA GLU A 189 -46.88 -25.30 12.06
C GLU A 189 -47.21 -24.14 13.02
N GLY A 190 -46.21 -23.27 13.20
CA GLY A 190 -46.35 -21.97 13.80
C GLY A 190 -45.36 -21.04 13.10
N HIS A 191 -45.76 -20.53 11.93
CA HIS A 191 -45.08 -19.44 11.25
C HIS A 191 -45.18 -18.20 12.15
N VAL A 192 -44.17 -18.02 13.01
CA VAL A 192 -43.91 -16.73 13.64
C VAL A 192 -42.96 -16.03 12.71
N ASP A 193 -43.50 -15.09 11.93
CA ASP A 193 -42.74 -14.00 11.35
C ASP A 193 -42.00 -13.31 12.49
N ARG A 194 -40.77 -13.76 12.72
CA ARG A 194 -39.85 -13.08 13.60
C ARG A 194 -39.38 -11.90 12.77
N GLU A 195 -40.12 -10.80 12.87
CA GLU A 195 -39.58 -9.48 12.58
C GLU A 195 -38.24 -9.43 13.31
N GLU A 196 -37.15 -9.47 12.53
CA GLU A 196 -35.83 -9.21 13.09
C GLU A 196 -35.92 -7.79 13.62
N ASP A 197 -36.00 -7.66 14.96
CA ASP A 197 -35.82 -6.41 15.66
C ASP A 197 -34.65 -5.68 14.97
N PRO A 198 -34.80 -4.42 14.53
CA PRO A 198 -33.72 -3.72 13.87
C PRO A 198 -32.53 -3.75 14.83
N VAL A 199 -31.50 -4.50 14.45
CA VAL A 199 -30.21 -4.47 15.12
C VAL A 199 -29.86 -3.00 15.19
N VAL A 200 -29.72 -2.46 16.40
CA VAL A 200 -29.46 -1.05 16.64
C VAL A 200 -28.02 -0.76 16.17
N GLY A 201 -27.83 -0.70 14.86
CA GLY A 201 -26.63 -0.20 14.24
C GLY A 201 -26.49 1.26 14.59
N GLY A 202 -25.48 1.59 15.39
CA GLY A 202 -25.17 2.98 15.69
C GLY A 202 -25.03 3.80 14.40
N THR A 203 -25.52 5.03 14.43
CA THR A 203 -25.22 6.02 13.37
C THR A 203 -23.82 6.56 13.59
N GLY A 204 -23.05 6.71 12.52
CA GLY A 204 -21.69 7.22 12.59
C GLY A 204 -21.21 7.81 11.27
N ARG A 205 -19.90 8.07 11.20
CA ARG A 205 -19.26 8.60 9.99
C ARG A 205 -18.96 7.48 9.00
N VAL A 206 -19.42 7.61 7.76
CA VAL A 206 -19.11 6.68 6.68
C VAL A 206 -18.27 7.41 5.63
N ARG A 207 -17.13 6.84 5.23
CA ARG A 207 -16.21 7.49 4.28
C ARG A 207 -15.55 6.51 3.31
N LEU A 208 -15.41 6.89 2.05
CA LEU A 208 -14.62 6.15 1.05
C LEU A 208 -13.16 6.63 1.00
N ILE A 209 -12.23 5.69 0.99
CA ILE A 209 -10.80 5.87 0.79
C ILE A 209 -10.46 5.42 -0.65
N ARG A 210 -10.00 6.37 -1.46
CA ARG A 210 -9.75 6.19 -2.90
C ARG A 210 -8.27 6.04 -3.26
N THR A 211 -7.36 6.35 -2.34
CA THR A 211 -5.91 6.39 -2.60
C THR A 211 -5.19 5.16 -2.12
N PHE A 212 -5.80 4.40 -1.21
CA PHE A 212 -5.18 3.24 -0.58
C PHE A 212 -6.06 2.01 -0.73
N ALA A 213 -5.43 0.86 -0.91
CA ALA A 213 -6.11 -0.42 -1.01
C ALA A 213 -6.63 -0.87 0.36
N PHE A 214 -7.67 -1.69 0.38
CA PHE A 214 -8.27 -2.23 1.60
C PHE A 214 -7.25 -2.88 2.54
N PRO A 215 -6.36 -3.80 2.09
CA PRO A 215 -5.41 -4.42 3.00
C PRO A 215 -4.43 -3.40 3.62
N THR A 216 -3.95 -2.44 2.83
CA THR A 216 -3.08 -1.36 3.29
C THR A 216 -3.79 -0.48 4.32
N TRP A 217 -5.00 -0.01 4.02
CA TRP A 217 -5.76 0.85 4.93
C TRP A 217 -6.14 0.11 6.22
N ARG A 218 -6.53 -1.16 6.12
CA ARG A 218 -6.85 -2.00 7.27
C ARG A 218 -5.65 -2.18 8.19
N ALA A 219 -4.47 -2.48 7.64
CA ALA A 219 -3.24 -2.61 8.39
C ALA A 219 -2.83 -1.27 9.03
N PHE A 220 -3.05 -0.15 8.33
CA PHE A 220 -2.81 1.19 8.85
C PHE A 220 -3.72 1.53 10.04
N ILE A 221 -5.03 1.28 9.94
CA ILE A 221 -5.97 1.49 11.07
C ILE A 221 -5.59 0.62 12.27
N PHE A 222 -5.16 -0.62 12.03
CA PHE A 222 -4.65 -1.50 13.08
C PHE A 222 -3.40 -0.89 13.73
N TYR A 223 -2.41 -0.46 12.93
CA TYR A 223 -1.19 0.18 13.42
C TYR A 223 -1.45 1.44 14.24
N ILE A 224 -2.35 2.32 13.80
CA ILE A 224 -2.72 3.53 14.58
C ILE A 224 -3.32 3.12 15.93
N THR A 225 -4.09 2.04 15.96
CA THR A 225 -4.79 1.58 17.17
C THR A 225 -3.85 0.85 18.14
N THR A 226 -2.97 -0.03 17.65
CA THR A 226 -2.17 -0.95 18.47
C THR A 226 -0.69 -0.59 18.52
N GLY A 227 -0.19 0.17 17.54
CA GLY A 227 1.23 0.41 17.31
C GLY A 227 1.95 -0.73 16.58
N GLU A 228 1.25 -1.81 16.23
CA GLU A 228 1.81 -2.99 15.58
C GLU A 228 1.54 -2.98 14.08
N ILE A 229 2.52 -3.40 13.28
CA ILE A 229 2.39 -3.58 11.83
C ILE A 229 3.12 -4.83 11.39
N SER A 230 2.57 -5.51 10.40
CA SER A 230 3.19 -6.63 9.71
C SER A 230 3.25 -6.32 8.21
N PHE A 231 4.32 -6.75 7.56
CA PHE A 231 4.55 -6.50 6.14
C PHE A 231 4.53 -7.80 5.34
N SER A 232 3.86 -7.78 4.20
CA SER A 232 3.86 -8.88 3.23
C SER A 232 5.19 -8.95 2.47
N ARG A 233 5.43 -10.04 1.75
CA ARG A 233 6.60 -10.18 0.88
C ARG A 233 6.53 -9.17 -0.28
N LEU A 234 7.69 -8.77 -0.81
CA LEU A 234 7.72 -7.96 -2.02
C LEU A 234 7.18 -8.79 -3.19
N LYS A 235 6.40 -8.17 -4.10
CA LYS A 235 5.86 -8.87 -5.28
C LYS A 235 6.95 -9.51 -6.13
N SER A 236 8.14 -8.90 -6.17
CA SER A 236 9.33 -9.42 -6.86
C SER A 236 9.90 -10.71 -6.25
N GLN A 237 9.60 -11.02 -4.99
CA GLN A 237 9.97 -12.29 -4.34
C GLN A 237 9.03 -13.45 -4.72
N SER A 238 7.87 -13.17 -5.32
CA SER A 238 6.82 -14.15 -5.58
C SER A 238 7.01 -14.95 -6.87
N ARG A 239 8.19 -14.92 -7.48
CA ARG A 239 8.54 -15.71 -8.68
C ARG A 239 8.77 -17.21 -8.42
N ILE A 240 8.48 -17.73 -7.23
CA ILE A 240 8.47 -19.17 -6.95
C ILE A 240 7.01 -19.66 -7.00
N PRO A 241 6.61 -20.43 -8.04
CA PRO A 241 5.31 -21.07 -8.09
C PRO A 241 5.18 -22.03 -6.89
N GLY A 242 4.16 -21.84 -6.05
CA GLY A 242 3.80 -22.82 -5.01
C GLY A 242 3.87 -22.38 -3.55
N SER A 243 4.10 -21.09 -3.22
CA SER A 243 4.14 -20.65 -1.81
C SER A 243 2.86 -19.98 -1.28
N SER A 244 1.70 -20.19 -1.91
CA SER A 244 0.40 -19.72 -1.41
C SER A 244 -0.19 -20.65 -0.34
N GLU A 245 0.56 -20.96 0.72
CA GLU A 245 0.11 -21.87 1.79
C GLU A 245 0.43 -21.37 3.21
N THR A 246 0.34 -20.06 3.46
CA THR A 246 0.40 -19.52 4.84
C THR A 246 -0.94 -18.99 5.35
N SER A 247 -2.00 -19.04 4.56
CA SER A 247 -3.29 -18.37 4.85
C SER A 247 -4.25 -19.13 5.79
N LYS A 248 -3.88 -20.31 6.33
CA LYS A 248 -4.77 -21.06 7.25
C LYS A 248 -4.40 -20.97 8.75
N LYS A 249 -3.17 -20.56 9.12
CA LYS A 249 -2.71 -20.54 10.53
C LYS A 249 -2.84 -19.19 11.25
N ALA A 250 -2.96 -18.08 10.50
CA ALA A 250 -3.02 -16.72 11.05
C ALA A 250 -4.38 -16.32 11.66
N LYS A 251 -5.47 -17.08 11.40
CA LYS A 251 -6.82 -16.74 11.89
C LYS A 251 -7.01 -16.81 13.42
N LYS A 252 -6.03 -17.33 14.18
CA LYS A 252 -6.08 -17.44 15.65
C LYS A 252 -5.08 -16.54 16.40
N SER A 253 -4.19 -15.84 15.69
CA SER A 253 -3.29 -14.87 16.30
C SER A 253 -3.88 -13.48 16.19
N GLY A 254 -3.87 -12.68 17.26
CA GLY A 254 -4.25 -11.25 17.23
C GLY A 254 -3.28 -10.36 16.43
N ALA A 255 -2.49 -10.95 15.52
CA ALA A 255 -1.49 -10.28 14.72
C ALA A 255 -2.14 -9.43 13.61
N SER A 256 -1.46 -8.32 13.26
CA SER A 256 -1.86 -7.48 12.13
C SER A 256 -1.96 -8.29 10.84
N HIS A 257 -2.92 -7.93 9.99
CA HIS A 257 -2.94 -8.41 8.61
C HIS A 257 -1.75 -7.77 7.87
N PRO A 258 -0.97 -8.56 7.12
CA PRO A 258 0.19 -8.02 6.42
C PRO A 258 -0.22 -7.12 5.27
N ALA A 259 0.47 -5.99 5.10
CA ALA A 259 0.34 -5.08 3.96
C ALA A 259 1.67 -4.97 3.20
N SER A 260 1.64 -4.61 1.93
CA SER A 260 2.86 -4.33 1.15
C SER A 260 3.64 -3.22 1.84
N PRO A 261 4.94 -3.42 2.11
CA PRO A 261 5.76 -2.39 2.71
C PRO A 261 5.89 -1.17 1.78
N LYS A 262 5.80 -1.35 0.45
CA LYS A 262 5.81 -0.21 -0.48
C LYS A 262 4.51 0.60 -0.42
N SER A 263 3.35 -0.06 -0.41
CA SER A 263 2.06 0.60 -0.22
C SER A 263 2.01 1.36 1.11
N MET A 264 2.55 0.77 2.18
CA MET A 264 2.63 1.42 3.48
C MET A 264 3.65 2.56 3.51
N TYR A 265 4.76 2.47 2.77
CA TYR A 265 5.72 3.56 2.60
C TYR A 265 5.05 4.75 1.90
N THR A 266 4.34 4.52 0.79
CA THR A 266 3.57 5.55 0.08
C THR A 266 2.54 6.21 1.00
N LEU A 267 1.74 5.41 1.71
CA LEU A 267 0.76 5.93 2.66
C LEU A 267 1.43 6.79 3.74
N SER A 268 2.49 6.30 4.36
CA SER A 268 3.17 7.02 5.44
C SER A 268 3.89 8.27 4.96
N ASP A 269 4.42 8.30 3.75
CA ASP A 269 4.97 9.52 3.13
C ASP A 269 3.88 10.56 2.88
N GLU A 270 2.76 10.16 2.26
CA GLU A 270 1.62 11.04 1.99
C GLU A 270 1.01 11.64 3.26
N LEU A 271 1.04 10.89 4.37
CA LEU A 271 0.49 11.31 5.66
C LEU A 271 1.53 11.97 6.60
N GLY A 272 2.81 12.03 6.23
CA GLY A 272 3.87 12.58 7.08
C GLY A 272 4.18 11.74 8.33
N LEU A 273 4.00 10.42 8.25
CA LEU A 273 4.20 9.47 9.35
C LEU A 273 5.60 8.88 9.34
N ASP A 274 6.61 9.71 9.65
CA ASP A 274 8.03 9.36 9.53
C ASP A 274 8.43 8.03 10.18
N LYS A 275 7.88 7.71 11.36
CA LYS A 275 8.16 6.45 12.04
C LYS A 275 7.68 5.24 11.25
N LEU A 276 6.46 5.30 10.70
CA LEU A 276 5.89 4.22 9.91
C LEU A 276 6.60 4.10 8.55
N LYS A 277 6.97 5.24 7.96
CA LYS A 277 7.76 5.33 6.74
C LYS A 277 9.11 4.64 6.89
N GLU A 278 9.81 4.88 8.00
CA GLU A 278 11.10 4.24 8.29
C GLU A 278 10.94 2.74 8.56
N LEU A 279 9.88 2.31 9.25
CA LEU A 279 9.59 0.88 9.44
C LEU A 279 9.37 0.16 8.11
N ALA A 280 8.60 0.77 7.20
CA ALA A 280 8.35 0.25 5.87
C ALA A 280 9.65 0.20 5.03
N LYS A 281 10.46 1.26 5.08
CA LYS A 281 11.77 1.32 4.41
C LYS A 281 12.69 0.18 4.85
N LYS A 282 12.84 0.00 6.16
CA LYS A 282 13.69 -1.05 6.74
C LYS A 282 13.21 -2.45 6.35
N ASP A 283 11.90 -2.64 6.27
CA ASP A 283 11.34 -3.90 5.83
C ASP A 283 11.63 -4.17 4.34
N ILE A 284 11.51 -3.16 3.46
CA ILE A 284 11.94 -3.25 2.05
C ILE A 284 13.42 -3.65 1.96
N GLU A 285 14.29 -2.95 2.69
CA GLU A 285 15.73 -3.23 2.73
C GLU A 285 16.04 -4.68 3.11
N SER A 286 15.37 -5.18 4.16
CA SER A 286 15.55 -6.55 4.64
C SER A 286 15.12 -7.62 3.63
N LYS A 287 14.33 -7.25 2.62
CA LYS A 287 13.76 -8.13 1.60
C LYS A 287 14.47 -8.03 0.25
N LEU A 288 15.49 -7.17 0.12
CA LEU A 288 16.32 -7.11 -1.08
C LEU A 288 17.21 -8.35 -1.20
N SER A 289 17.30 -8.88 -2.41
CA SER A 289 18.14 -10.01 -2.78
C SER A 289 18.72 -9.81 -4.18
N ALA A 290 19.77 -10.55 -4.51
CA ALA A 290 20.30 -10.55 -5.89
C ALA A 290 19.23 -10.98 -6.91
N ASP A 291 18.29 -11.84 -6.52
CA ASP A 291 17.24 -12.36 -7.41
C ASP A 291 16.16 -11.31 -7.73
N ASN A 292 15.90 -10.37 -6.82
CA ASN A 292 14.82 -9.39 -6.98
C ASN A 292 15.31 -7.97 -7.29
N ILE A 293 16.58 -7.65 -7.04
CA ILE A 293 17.08 -6.27 -7.09
C ILE A 293 16.85 -5.57 -8.44
N LEU A 294 16.94 -6.30 -9.56
CA LEU A 294 16.67 -5.72 -10.88
C LEU A 294 15.21 -5.30 -11.05
N ALA A 295 14.27 -6.11 -10.54
CA ALA A 295 12.85 -5.77 -10.58
C ALA A 295 12.53 -4.61 -9.64
N GLU A 296 13.23 -4.52 -8.50
CA GLU A 296 13.06 -3.45 -7.52
C GLU A 296 13.60 -2.11 -8.05
N LEU A 297 14.87 -2.06 -8.48
CA LEU A 297 15.55 -0.86 -8.98
C LEU A 297 14.73 -0.11 -10.02
N PHE A 298 14.10 -0.86 -10.92
CA PHE A 298 13.41 -0.32 -12.08
C PHE A 298 11.89 -0.26 -11.93
N SER A 299 11.41 -0.45 -10.70
CA SER A 299 10.00 -0.31 -10.36
C SER A 299 9.55 1.16 -10.40
N SER A 300 8.25 1.39 -10.65
CA SER A 300 7.66 2.74 -10.57
C SER A 300 7.85 3.37 -9.19
N PHE A 301 7.79 2.54 -8.15
CA PHE A 301 7.98 2.93 -6.76
C PHE A 301 9.38 3.52 -6.52
N THR A 302 10.43 2.82 -6.93
CA THR A 302 11.82 3.28 -6.75
C THR A 302 12.10 4.58 -7.50
N ALA A 303 11.53 4.73 -8.70
CA ALA A 303 11.65 5.96 -9.48
C ALA A 303 11.02 7.19 -8.79
N LYS A 304 10.04 6.99 -7.89
CA LYS A 304 9.31 8.06 -7.19
C LYS A 304 10.00 8.51 -5.90
N TYR A 305 10.71 7.62 -5.20
CA TYR A 305 11.23 7.89 -3.86
C TYR A 305 12.77 7.85 -3.80
N ASP A 306 13.39 9.03 -3.71
CA ASP A 306 14.85 9.19 -3.68
C ASP A 306 15.56 8.35 -2.60
N ALA A 307 14.95 8.22 -1.43
CA ALA A 307 15.51 7.46 -0.31
C ALA A 307 15.46 5.93 -0.53
N ILE A 308 14.48 5.45 -1.28
CA ILE A 308 14.40 4.04 -1.71
C ILE A 308 15.39 3.80 -2.85
N GLN A 309 15.45 4.74 -3.80
CA GLN A 309 16.40 4.70 -4.90
C GLN A 309 17.85 4.61 -4.43
N GLU A 310 18.24 5.43 -3.45
CA GLU A 310 19.57 5.35 -2.85
C GLU A 310 19.80 3.97 -2.21
N LEU A 311 18.87 3.52 -1.38
CA LEU A 311 18.95 2.24 -0.68
C LEU A 311 19.11 1.04 -1.64
N GLU A 312 18.32 0.98 -2.71
CA GLU A 312 18.38 -0.11 -3.68
C GLU A 312 19.63 -0.04 -4.56
N VAL A 313 20.06 1.15 -5.00
CA VAL A 313 21.31 1.34 -5.74
C VAL A 313 22.52 0.94 -4.89
N ASP A 314 22.48 1.22 -3.60
CA ASP A 314 23.51 0.84 -2.64
C ASP A 314 23.63 -0.68 -2.52
N TYR A 315 22.49 -1.35 -2.30
CA TYR A 315 22.45 -2.81 -2.28
C TYR A 315 22.94 -3.41 -3.61
N ALA A 316 22.46 -2.88 -4.74
CA ALA A 316 22.85 -3.33 -6.07
C ALA A 316 24.37 -3.29 -6.30
N CYS A 317 25.02 -2.18 -5.94
CA CYS A 317 26.45 -1.99 -6.12
C CYS A 317 27.30 -2.83 -5.16
N ASN A 318 26.85 -3.00 -3.92
CA ASN A 318 27.62 -3.65 -2.87
C ASN A 318 27.43 -5.17 -2.84
N ASN A 319 26.25 -5.67 -3.22
CA ASN A 319 25.83 -7.04 -2.97
C ASN A 319 25.41 -7.80 -4.23
N ALA A 320 25.08 -7.13 -5.34
CA ALA A 320 24.49 -7.77 -6.52
C ALA A 320 25.08 -7.29 -7.86
N LYS A 321 26.30 -6.72 -7.85
CA LYS A 321 26.92 -6.06 -9.02
C LYS A 321 26.93 -6.92 -10.28
N GLU A 322 27.26 -8.21 -10.16
CA GLU A 322 27.32 -9.12 -11.31
C GLU A 322 25.94 -9.40 -11.91
N VAL A 323 24.93 -9.58 -11.06
CA VAL A 323 23.55 -9.83 -11.50
C VAL A 323 23.00 -8.60 -12.20
N VAL A 324 23.24 -7.42 -11.62
CA VAL A 324 22.84 -6.15 -12.20
C VAL A 324 23.51 -5.92 -13.55
N ALA A 325 24.82 -6.17 -13.66
CA ALA A 325 25.54 -5.99 -14.93
C ALA A 325 25.01 -6.90 -16.04
N LYS A 326 24.63 -8.15 -15.72
CA LYS A 326 24.08 -9.12 -16.69
C LYS A 326 22.66 -8.74 -17.11
N GLY A 327 21.77 -8.49 -16.15
CA GLY A 327 20.35 -8.25 -16.45
C GLY A 327 20.03 -6.82 -16.88
N LEU A 328 20.92 -5.84 -16.65
CA LEU A 328 20.70 -4.46 -17.10
C LEU A 328 20.55 -4.37 -18.62
N TYR A 329 21.37 -5.11 -19.38
CA TYR A 329 21.28 -5.12 -20.83
C TYR A 329 19.92 -5.66 -21.31
N GLU A 330 19.49 -6.80 -20.78
CA GLU A 330 18.21 -7.44 -21.12
C GLU A 330 17.02 -6.54 -20.75
N TRP A 331 17.10 -5.86 -19.60
CA TRP A 331 16.09 -4.88 -19.19
C TRP A 331 16.06 -3.66 -20.13
N MET A 332 17.22 -3.12 -20.51
CA MET A 332 17.30 -1.98 -21.43
C MET A 332 16.80 -2.31 -22.85
N ASP A 333 16.95 -3.56 -23.29
CA ASP A 333 16.47 -4.01 -24.61
C ASP A 333 14.95 -4.22 -24.64
N SER A 334 14.35 -4.61 -23.49
CA SER A 334 12.92 -4.93 -23.38
C SER A 334 12.03 -3.77 -22.90
N ILE A 335 12.61 -2.66 -22.46
CA ILE A 335 11.86 -1.57 -21.83
C ILE A 335 11.22 -0.60 -22.83
N SER A 336 10.03 -0.11 -22.50
CA SER A 336 9.38 0.96 -23.26
C SER A 336 10.10 2.32 -23.11
N PRO A 337 10.01 3.24 -24.09
CA PRO A 337 10.58 4.58 -23.95
C PRO A 337 10.05 5.37 -22.74
N GLU A 338 8.80 5.15 -22.35
CA GLU A 338 8.18 5.82 -21.20
C GLU A 338 8.76 5.31 -19.89
N ASP A 339 8.91 4.00 -19.75
CA ASP A 339 9.49 3.39 -18.55
C ASP A 339 10.98 3.71 -18.44
N LEU A 340 11.69 3.82 -19.57
CA LEU A 340 13.09 4.27 -19.59
C LEU A 340 13.21 5.71 -19.09
N LYS A 341 12.32 6.61 -19.55
CA LYS A 341 12.27 8.00 -19.08
C LYS A 341 11.98 8.07 -17.58
N ARG A 342 11.04 7.26 -17.08
CA ARG A 342 10.70 7.18 -15.65
C ARG A 342 11.91 6.74 -14.81
N ASN A 343 12.68 5.78 -15.30
CA ASN A 343 13.82 5.20 -14.59
C ASN A 343 15.17 5.90 -14.85
N ALA A 344 15.22 6.98 -15.63
CA ALA A 344 16.47 7.66 -15.98
C ALA A 344 17.29 8.12 -14.76
N GLY A 345 16.63 8.57 -13.69
CA GLY A 345 17.29 8.93 -12.45
C GLY A 345 17.98 7.74 -11.77
N VAL A 346 17.35 6.56 -11.82
CA VAL A 346 17.91 5.33 -11.22
C VAL A 346 19.17 4.93 -11.98
N LEU A 347 19.10 4.94 -13.32
CA LEU A 347 20.24 4.64 -14.18
C LEU A 347 21.41 5.61 -13.93
N ALA A 348 21.13 6.91 -13.84
CA ALA A 348 22.16 7.93 -13.59
C ALA A 348 22.88 7.67 -12.26
N ARG A 349 22.14 7.40 -11.17
CA ARG A 349 22.73 7.08 -9.86
C ARG A 349 23.50 5.77 -9.88
N LEU A 350 22.97 4.74 -10.53
CA LEU A 350 23.64 3.45 -10.67
C LEU A 350 24.97 3.59 -11.41
N PHE A 351 25.01 4.30 -12.54
CA PHE A 351 26.24 4.55 -13.28
C PHE A 351 27.25 5.38 -12.48
N GLN A 352 26.79 6.44 -11.80
CA GLN A 352 27.65 7.26 -10.95
C GLN A 352 28.30 6.40 -9.86
N LYS A 353 27.52 5.58 -9.15
CA LYS A 353 28.04 4.77 -8.04
C LYS A 353 28.97 3.66 -8.53
N MET A 354 28.69 3.05 -9.67
CA MET A 354 29.59 2.06 -10.28
C MET A 354 30.91 2.67 -10.77
N ALA A 355 30.88 3.90 -11.30
CA ALA A 355 32.06 4.60 -11.80
C ALA A 355 33.00 5.07 -10.67
N VAL A 356 32.46 5.41 -9.50
CA VAL A 356 33.23 5.87 -8.34
C VAL A 356 33.96 4.70 -7.63
N GLY A 357 33.60 3.45 -7.91
CA GLY A 357 34.15 2.26 -7.23
C GLY A 357 33.67 2.17 -5.77
N PRO A 358 33.89 1.04 -5.07
CA PRO A 358 33.53 0.94 -3.66
C PRO A 358 34.30 2.01 -2.89
N SER A 359 33.58 2.93 -2.25
CA SER A 359 34.15 3.90 -1.33
C SER A 359 34.71 3.14 -0.14
N ASN A 360 35.99 2.76 -0.23
CA ASN A 360 36.76 2.45 0.97
C ASN A 360 36.71 3.72 1.84
N PRO A 361 36.23 3.67 3.09
CA PRO A 361 36.25 4.83 3.95
C PRO A 361 37.72 5.27 4.11
N ALA A 362 38.05 6.36 3.44
CA ALA A 362 39.26 7.17 3.51
C ALA A 362 40.46 6.54 4.25
N THR A 363 41.36 5.88 3.51
CA THR A 363 42.80 6.07 3.78
C THR A 363 43.22 7.40 3.17
N SER A 364 42.68 8.51 3.70
CA SER A 364 43.27 9.82 3.43
C SER A 364 44.62 9.83 4.15
N ARG A 365 45.68 9.45 3.42
CA ARG A 365 47.05 9.62 3.89
C ARG A 365 47.19 11.09 4.29
N PRO A 366 47.53 11.41 5.55
CA PRO A 366 47.76 12.80 5.95
C PRO A 366 48.80 13.42 5.01
N THR A 367 48.46 14.54 4.38
CA THR A 367 49.32 15.27 3.44
C THR A 367 50.52 15.91 4.14
N SER A 368 50.50 15.96 5.46
CA SER A 368 51.60 16.42 6.31
C SER A 368 51.55 15.73 7.67
N CYS A 369 52.71 15.44 8.25
CA CYS A 369 52.79 14.97 9.63
C CYS A 369 52.28 16.06 10.60
N PRO A 370 51.31 15.78 11.49
CA PRO A 370 50.77 16.78 12.42
C PRO A 370 51.81 17.32 13.40
N SER A 371 52.86 16.55 13.72
CA SER A 371 53.89 16.95 14.67
C SER A 371 55.00 17.84 14.07
N CYS A 372 55.35 17.68 12.79
CA CYS A 372 56.48 18.41 12.18
C CYS A 372 56.12 19.18 10.90
N ARG A 373 54.89 19.05 10.40
CA ARG A 373 54.38 19.68 9.16
C ARG A 373 55.21 19.41 7.90
N ALA A 374 56.13 18.45 7.94
CA ALA A 374 56.91 18.06 6.78
C ALA A 374 55.97 17.43 5.73
N GLY A 375 56.08 17.90 4.48
CA GLY A 375 55.31 17.39 3.35
C GLY A 375 55.67 15.95 2.99
N THR A 376 54.94 15.37 2.03
CA THR A 376 54.85 13.94 1.67
C THR A 376 56.16 13.18 1.34
N LYS A 377 57.34 13.80 1.42
CA LYS A 377 58.63 13.19 1.07
C LYS A 377 59.19 12.18 2.09
N GLY A 378 58.46 11.85 3.15
CA GLY A 378 58.98 11.04 4.28
C GLY A 378 58.14 9.85 4.75
N TYR A 379 57.12 9.41 4.01
CA TYR A 379 56.28 8.27 4.41
C TYR A 379 56.87 6.93 3.92
N SER A 380 57.46 6.16 4.83
CA SER A 380 57.78 4.74 4.61
C SER A 380 56.47 3.93 4.60
N SER A 381 56.26 3.09 3.59
CA SER A 381 54.95 2.51 3.26
C SER A 381 54.41 1.45 4.24
N PHE A 382 55.13 1.15 5.32
CA PHE A 382 54.78 0.02 6.19
C PHE A 382 54.55 0.36 7.67
N TYR A 383 54.91 1.55 8.14
CA TYR A 383 54.72 1.93 9.54
C TYR A 383 54.14 3.33 9.64
N SER A 384 53.21 3.50 10.58
CA SER A 384 52.57 4.77 10.98
C SER A 384 53.58 5.74 11.62
N ILE A 385 54.82 5.84 11.13
CA ILE A 385 55.91 6.63 11.72
C ILE A 385 56.44 7.60 10.67
N CYS A 386 56.54 8.88 11.02
CA CYS A 386 57.10 9.90 10.13
C CYS A 386 58.62 9.76 10.05
N GLY A 387 59.19 9.56 8.85
CA GLY A 387 60.64 9.44 8.65
C GLY A 387 61.47 10.67 9.00
N ASN A 388 60.84 11.83 9.24
CA ASN A 388 61.54 13.09 9.58
C ASN A 388 61.59 13.39 11.09
N CYS A 389 60.62 12.90 11.88
CA CYS A 389 60.55 13.17 13.32
C CYS A 389 60.33 11.92 14.19
N ASN A 390 60.25 10.74 13.57
CA ASN A 390 60.06 9.44 14.20
C ASN A 390 58.84 9.32 15.13
N ASN A 391 57.87 10.25 15.02
CA ASN A 391 56.61 10.20 15.76
C ASN A 391 55.56 9.36 15.02
N ASN A 392 54.65 8.75 15.79
CA ASN A 392 53.48 8.08 15.24
C ASN A 392 52.55 9.10 14.52
N VAL A 393 52.06 8.71 13.35
CA VAL A 393 51.14 9.48 12.48
C VAL A 393 49.76 8.85 12.51
#